data_AF-A0A1I7D681-F1
#
_entry.id   AF-A0A1I7D681-F1
#
_cell.length_a   1.000
_cell.length_b   1.000
_cell.length_c   1.000
_cell.angle_alpha   90.00
_cell.angle_beta   90.00
_cell.angle_gamma   90.00
#
_symmetry.space_group_name_H-M   'P 1'
#
loop_
_entity.id
_entity.type
_entity.pdbx_description
1 polymer ?
#
loop_
_entity_poly.entity_id
_entity_poly.type
_entity_poly.pdbx_seq_one_letter_code
_entity_poly.pdbx_strand_id
1 'polypeptide(L)'
;MFAHAHVPATADAIGAEASRHVHTSDVWFSVNPVAVPEGYGGRGTAAHVTRWAGTYSDLDVKAGGLPSMEAAEAVIDAVSTILGQDPVIVIESGHGLQPGWGMDPEDEGTDLSGDEERRATARALMRRFGRLMTHVASLVDEEHRGHVDSVFDLARVLRLPGTVNRKDPDVPVPTGARFPGGGLLSVAELDDALLACGIAELPGDRDDPGEVRSKPGDWPWSKKACPYVHAVVEGWCTDKADDPSQRHQWLVGQSVRLACMHRWGCLTEELHTQGVQTLANRMAEVCNRGEVRKVQPGEIADALSWGQAHASTKTDEEVAREVGGHAKHEPLLAGEPIEPGDQRTPLQRLVDQLGTWIDGSLDQFVIMCAAYVSVADVDSHLDPLWLLQVGNPAAGKTESLDLGKGMDGVESLDEVTVAGLLSWRRSGKNVYPAGALARLGDDPKDAVITIGDLSTMLADQGRRSGSDLDNVFAALRRVYDGHYVRSVGTLPSRWSGKGKSSSSAR
;
A
#
# COMPACT_ATOMS: atom_id res chain seq x y z
N MET A 1 18.47 8.75 -18.24
CA MET A 1 19.52 8.79 -17.20
C MET A 1 19.61 10.23 -16.72
N PHE A 2 18.90 10.58 -15.65
CA PHE A 2 18.91 11.95 -15.11
C PHE A 2 20.21 12.13 -14.31
N ALA A 3 21.07 13.06 -14.74
CA ALA A 3 22.25 13.43 -13.99
C ALA A 3 21.83 14.47 -12.94
N HIS A 4 21.89 14.09 -11.66
CA HIS A 4 21.73 15.04 -10.56
C HIS A 4 23.05 15.78 -10.36
N ALA A 5 23.06 17.10 -10.56
CA ALA A 5 24.20 17.95 -10.26
C ALA A 5 23.90 18.73 -8.97
N HIS A 6 24.81 18.67 -8.00
CA HIS A 6 24.74 19.41 -6.76
C HIS A 6 25.85 20.46 -6.76
N VAL A 7 25.47 21.74 -6.71
CA VAL A 7 26.44 22.83 -6.73
C VAL A 7 26.33 23.59 -5.42
N PRO A 8 27.31 23.46 -4.50
CA PRO A 8 27.37 24.33 -3.34
C PRO A 8 27.67 25.75 -3.82
N ALA A 9 26.67 26.63 -3.75
CA ALA A 9 26.80 28.04 -4.07
C ALA A 9 26.60 28.88 -2.80
N THR A 10 27.45 29.89 -2.59
CA THR A 10 27.23 30.91 -1.56
C THR A 10 26.00 31.75 -1.92
N ALA A 11 25.37 32.40 -0.94
CA ALA A 11 24.14 33.18 -1.13
C ALA A 11 24.21 34.14 -2.35
N ASP A 12 25.36 34.79 -2.55
CA ASP A 12 25.60 35.74 -3.64
C ASP A 12 25.74 35.09 -5.02
N ALA A 13 26.07 33.80 -5.08
CA ALA A 13 26.27 33.04 -6.32
C ALA A 13 25.04 32.24 -6.75
N ILE A 14 24.05 32.05 -5.87
CA ILE A 14 22.86 31.22 -6.13
C ILE A 14 22.13 31.66 -7.40
N GLY A 15 21.91 32.97 -7.60
CA GLY A 15 21.19 33.48 -8.77
C GLY A 15 21.92 33.23 -10.09
N ALA A 16 23.26 33.40 -10.09
CA ALA A 16 24.08 33.13 -11.27
C ALA A 16 24.13 31.63 -11.59
N GLU A 17 24.22 30.79 -10.56
CA GLU A 17 24.24 29.34 -10.72
C GLU A 17 22.89 28.81 -11.22
N ALA A 18 21.79 29.23 -10.59
CA ALA A 18 20.44 28.86 -11.02
C ALA A 18 20.19 29.22 -12.50
N SER A 19 20.66 30.38 -12.94
CA SER A 19 20.51 30.87 -14.32
C SER A 19 21.19 29.96 -15.36
N ARG A 20 22.23 29.20 -14.97
CA ARG A 20 22.90 28.25 -15.87
C ARG A 20 22.06 27.01 -16.15
N HIS A 21 21.19 26.63 -15.21
CA HIS A 21 20.43 25.38 -15.24
C HIS A 21 18.94 25.56 -15.53
N VAL A 22 18.39 26.77 -15.29
CA VAL A 22 16.95 27.06 -15.37
C VAL A 22 16.29 26.66 -16.70
N HIS A 23 17.04 26.68 -17.80
CA HIS A 23 16.54 26.34 -19.14
C HIS A 23 16.54 24.83 -19.44
N THR A 24 17.38 24.05 -18.76
CA THR A 24 17.65 22.64 -19.09
C THR A 24 17.32 21.67 -17.98
N SER A 25 17.03 22.16 -16.77
CA SER A 25 16.92 21.31 -15.58
C SER A 25 15.83 21.81 -14.64
N ASP A 26 15.25 20.89 -13.88
CA ASP A 26 14.54 21.23 -12.65
C ASP A 26 15.56 21.79 -11.64
N VAL A 27 15.20 22.89 -10.98
CA VAL A 27 16.08 23.58 -10.05
C VAL A 27 15.41 23.63 -8.68
N TRP A 28 16.20 23.31 -7.65
CA TRP A 28 15.78 23.35 -6.25
C TRP A 28 16.80 24.11 -5.43
N PHE A 29 16.38 24.59 -4.27
CA PHE A 29 17.23 25.24 -3.29
C PHE A 29 16.93 24.71 -1.88
N SER A 30 17.93 24.74 -1.01
CA SER A 30 17.73 24.44 0.41
C SER A 30 17.20 25.68 1.11
N VAL A 31 16.12 25.54 1.89
CA VAL A 31 15.61 26.63 2.74
C VAL A 31 16.58 26.92 3.88
N ASN A 32 17.10 25.85 4.49
CA ASN A 32 18.08 25.95 5.57
C ASN A 32 19.50 25.94 4.99
N PRO A 33 20.35 26.95 5.28
CA PRO A 33 21.72 26.99 4.80
C PRO A 33 22.51 25.74 5.18
N VAL A 34 23.34 25.26 4.26
CA VAL A 34 24.19 24.08 4.46
C VAL A 34 25.66 24.42 4.25
N ALA A 35 26.53 23.83 5.09
CA ALA A 35 27.97 23.79 4.89
C ALA A 35 28.38 22.34 4.66
N VAL A 36 28.79 22.04 3.44
CA VAL A 36 29.26 20.70 3.04
C VAL A 36 30.78 20.68 2.92
N PRO A 37 31.45 19.53 3.15
CA PRO A 37 32.89 19.40 2.95
C PRO A 37 33.33 19.72 1.52
N GLU A 38 34.59 20.12 1.34
CA GLU A 38 35.17 20.31 0.01
C GLU A 38 35.07 19.01 -0.82
N GLY A 39 34.64 19.13 -2.07
CA GLY A 39 34.43 17.98 -2.96
C GLY A 39 33.17 17.17 -2.66
N TYR A 40 32.32 17.59 -1.72
CA TYR A 40 31.05 16.93 -1.44
C TYR A 40 30.05 17.13 -2.59
N GLY A 41 29.67 16.03 -3.25
CA GLY A 41 28.79 16.05 -4.43
C GLY A 41 27.31 15.79 -4.15
N GLY A 42 26.86 15.80 -2.89
CA GLY A 42 25.46 15.58 -2.51
C GLY A 42 24.70 16.88 -2.21
N ARG A 43 23.37 16.79 -2.06
CA ARG A 43 22.50 17.96 -1.74
C ARG A 43 22.71 18.57 -0.34
N GLY A 44 23.47 17.90 0.52
CA GLY A 44 23.51 18.18 1.96
C GLY A 44 22.58 17.25 2.74
N THR A 45 22.82 17.14 4.03
CA THR A 45 22.04 16.33 4.99
C THR A 45 21.75 17.20 6.22
N ALA A 46 20.88 16.75 7.12
CA ALA A 46 20.60 17.50 8.36
C ALA A 46 21.86 17.86 9.15
N ALA A 47 22.89 17.00 9.11
CA ALA A 47 24.19 17.25 9.74
C ALA A 47 24.98 18.41 9.12
N HIS A 48 24.71 18.74 7.85
CA HIS A 48 25.35 19.85 7.14
C HIS A 48 24.61 21.18 7.34
N VAL A 49 23.42 21.18 7.93
CA VAL A 49 22.65 22.40 8.15
C VAL A 49 23.32 23.25 9.21
N THR A 50 23.67 24.50 8.86
CA THR A 50 24.33 25.45 9.77
C THR A 50 23.35 26.33 10.50
N ARG A 51 22.16 26.56 9.93
CA ARG A 51 21.12 27.38 10.53
C ARG A 51 19.73 26.88 10.16
N TRP A 52 18.82 26.87 11.12
CA TRP A 52 17.40 26.63 10.89
C TRP A 52 16.71 27.94 10.52
N ALA A 53 16.61 28.22 9.23
CA ALA A 53 16.08 29.47 8.70
C ALA A 53 14.55 29.46 8.53
N GLY A 54 13.93 28.28 8.46
CA GLY A 54 12.48 28.17 8.30
C GLY A 54 11.96 26.76 8.49
N THR A 55 10.68 26.67 8.84
CA THR A 55 9.87 25.45 8.70
C THR A 55 9.04 25.54 7.43
N TYR A 56 8.73 24.39 6.84
CA TYR A 56 8.10 24.35 5.53
C TYR A 56 7.38 23.02 5.31
N SER A 57 6.51 23.00 4.31
CA SER A 57 5.80 21.80 3.87
C SER A 57 5.77 21.70 2.33
N ASP A 58 5.46 20.51 1.83
CA ASP A 58 5.31 20.19 0.41
C ASP A 58 3.89 19.67 0.18
N LEU A 59 2.98 20.57 -0.20
CA LEU A 59 1.55 20.31 -0.36
C LEU A 59 1.26 19.95 -1.82
N ASP A 60 1.46 18.67 -2.15
CA ASP A 60 1.24 18.13 -3.49
C ASP A 60 -0.27 17.97 -3.80
N VAL A 61 -0.69 18.54 -4.94
CA VAL A 61 -2.04 18.38 -5.50
C VAL A 61 -1.99 17.28 -6.57
N LYS A 62 -2.44 16.09 -6.20
CA LYS A 62 -2.38 14.88 -7.03
C LYS A 62 -3.37 13.83 -6.50
N ALA A 63 -3.65 12.80 -7.30
CA ALA A 63 -4.36 11.62 -6.81
C ALA A 63 -3.58 10.99 -5.63
N GLY A 64 -4.25 10.81 -4.49
CA GLY A 64 -3.62 10.34 -3.24
C GLY A 64 -2.88 11.42 -2.44
N GLY A 65 -2.90 12.69 -2.88
CA GLY A 65 -2.41 13.86 -2.14
C GLY A 65 -3.56 14.78 -1.70
N LEU A 66 -3.37 16.09 -1.81
CA LEU A 66 -4.45 17.06 -1.64
C LEU A 66 -5.33 17.12 -2.90
N PRO A 67 -6.66 17.32 -2.74
CA PRO A 67 -7.60 17.23 -3.86
C PRO A 67 -7.57 18.46 -4.78
N SER A 68 -7.14 19.62 -4.29
CA SER A 68 -7.12 20.87 -5.07
C SER A 68 -6.12 21.88 -4.52
N MET A 69 -5.85 22.94 -5.29
CA MET A 69 -5.08 24.09 -4.81
C MET A 69 -5.79 24.79 -3.66
N GLU A 70 -7.13 24.89 -3.70
CA GLU A 70 -7.94 25.46 -2.62
C GLU A 70 -7.79 24.67 -1.31
N ALA A 71 -7.69 23.34 -1.39
CA ALA A 71 -7.40 22.50 -0.24
C ALA A 71 -6.01 22.80 0.35
N ALA A 72 -5.00 23.01 -0.50
CA ALA A 72 -3.66 23.39 -0.05
C ALA A 72 -3.65 24.77 0.62
N GLU A 73 -4.41 25.74 0.10
CA GLU A 73 -4.61 27.04 0.77
C GLU A 73 -5.28 26.89 2.13
N ALA A 74 -6.37 26.11 2.22
CA ALA A 74 -7.09 25.90 3.46
C ALA A 74 -6.21 25.28 4.57
N VAL A 75 -5.30 24.37 4.18
CA VAL A 75 -4.29 23.82 5.10
C VAL A 75 -3.31 24.90 5.54
N ILE A 76 -2.81 25.74 4.64
CA ILE A 76 -1.92 26.86 4.96
C ILE A 76 -2.60 27.82 5.95
N ASP A 77 -3.85 28.20 5.70
CA ASP A 77 -4.60 29.15 6.54
C ASP A 77 -4.82 28.60 7.95
N ALA A 78 -5.20 27.33 8.07
CA ALA A 78 -5.40 26.68 9.36
C ALA A 78 -4.09 26.55 10.15
N VAL A 79 -2.98 26.17 9.50
CA VAL A 79 -1.67 26.12 10.16
C VAL A 79 -1.21 27.52 10.56
N SER A 80 -1.40 28.52 9.72
CA SER A 80 -1.04 29.92 10.03
C SER A 80 -1.82 30.46 11.21
N THR A 81 -3.10 30.09 11.32
CA THR A 81 -3.94 30.41 12.49
C THR A 81 -3.39 29.77 13.76
N ILE A 82 -2.93 28.51 13.68
CA ILE A 82 -2.35 27.79 14.83
C ILE A 82 -1.02 28.40 15.27
N LEU A 83 -0.15 28.74 14.31
CA LEU A 83 1.13 29.37 14.59
C LEU A 83 1.01 30.86 14.97
N GLY A 84 -0.14 31.48 14.69
CA GLY A 84 -0.33 32.92 14.85
C GLY A 84 0.48 33.75 13.84
N GLN A 85 1.01 33.13 12.79
CA GLN A 85 1.85 33.74 11.77
C GLN A 85 1.56 33.15 10.40
N ASP A 86 1.45 34.02 9.40
CA ASP A 86 1.39 33.61 8.00
C ASP A 86 2.76 33.14 7.50
N PRO A 87 2.84 32.42 6.38
CA PRO A 87 4.11 32.09 5.75
C PRO A 87 4.83 33.37 5.29
N VAL A 88 6.16 33.36 5.36
CA VAL A 88 6.98 34.41 4.73
C VAL A 88 7.02 34.25 3.21
N ILE A 89 6.86 33.02 2.73
CA ILE A 89 6.80 32.66 1.31
C ILE A 89 5.84 31.50 1.10
N VAL A 90 5.12 31.50 -0.01
CA VAL A 90 4.51 30.28 -0.55
C VAL A 90 4.95 30.11 -1.98
N ILE A 91 5.58 28.97 -2.25
CA ILE A 91 6.11 28.61 -3.57
C ILE A 91 5.04 27.83 -4.33
N GLU A 92 4.76 28.26 -5.54
CA GLU A 92 3.91 27.53 -6.49
C GLU A 92 4.81 26.55 -7.24
N SER A 93 4.77 25.26 -6.87
CA SER A 93 5.70 24.25 -7.39
C SER A 93 5.36 23.77 -8.82
N GLY A 94 4.23 24.24 -9.34
CA GLY A 94 3.59 23.79 -10.58
C GLY A 94 2.59 22.63 -10.39
N HIS A 95 2.66 21.91 -9.28
CA HIS A 95 1.74 20.79 -8.98
C HIS A 95 1.27 20.82 -7.51
N GLY A 96 1.34 21.98 -6.87
CA GLY A 96 1.07 22.14 -5.45
C GLY A 96 1.69 23.41 -4.88
N LEU A 97 1.64 23.52 -3.56
CA LEU A 97 2.14 24.67 -2.80
C LEU A 97 3.22 24.26 -1.80
N GLN A 98 4.26 25.06 -1.66
CA GLN A 98 5.31 24.83 -0.67
C GLN A 98 5.41 26.07 0.24
N PRO A 99 4.61 26.14 1.31
CA PRO A 99 4.65 27.23 2.27
C PRO A 99 5.92 27.15 3.13
N GLY A 100 6.49 28.30 3.47
CA GLY A 100 7.60 28.44 4.41
C GLY A 100 7.34 29.53 5.45
N TRP A 101 7.46 29.17 6.73
CA TRP A 101 7.45 30.08 7.87
C TRP A 101 8.89 30.37 8.29
N GLY A 102 9.23 31.65 8.44
CA GLY A 102 10.59 32.07 8.78
C GLY A 102 10.88 31.88 10.26
N MET A 103 12.08 31.39 10.58
CA MET A 103 12.57 31.40 11.96
C MET A 103 13.40 32.66 12.23
N ASP A 104 13.30 33.20 13.44
CA ASP A 104 14.04 34.39 13.85
C ASP A 104 15.56 34.13 13.84
N PRO A 105 16.34 34.80 12.98
CA PRO A 105 17.79 34.61 12.94
C PRO A 105 18.51 35.12 14.20
N GLU A 106 17.87 35.95 15.03
CA GLU A 106 18.42 36.42 16.30
C GLU A 106 18.18 35.44 17.45
N ASP A 107 17.28 34.45 17.27
CA ASP A 107 17.08 33.37 18.22
C ASP A 107 18.25 32.39 18.17
N GLU A 108 18.96 32.26 19.28
CA GLU A 108 20.12 31.39 19.46
C GLU A 108 19.80 29.91 19.15
N GLY A 109 18.56 29.48 19.33
CA GLY A 109 18.10 28.13 19.00
C GLY A 109 18.09 27.81 17.50
N THR A 110 18.23 28.83 16.63
CA THR A 110 18.29 28.65 15.18
C THR A 110 19.71 28.45 14.65
N ASP A 111 20.74 28.79 15.42
CA ASP A 111 22.14 28.50 15.04
C ASP A 111 22.50 27.05 15.38
N LEU A 112 22.71 26.24 14.33
CA LEU A 112 23.01 24.82 14.42
C LEU A 112 24.51 24.53 14.19
N SER A 113 25.33 25.57 14.12
CA SER A 113 26.74 25.49 13.78
C SER A 113 27.53 24.81 14.90
N GLY A 114 27.77 23.50 14.74
CA GLY A 114 28.54 22.71 15.70
C GLY A 114 27.82 22.36 17.00
N ASP A 115 26.52 22.65 17.12
CA ASP A 115 25.68 22.29 18.27
C ASP A 115 24.71 21.16 17.91
N GLU A 116 25.02 19.93 18.36
CA GLU A 116 24.18 18.77 18.08
C GLU A 116 22.86 18.79 18.87
N GLU A 117 22.80 19.44 20.03
CA GLU A 117 21.57 19.47 20.84
C GLU A 117 20.55 20.42 20.24
N ARG A 118 20.99 21.58 19.75
CA ARG A 118 20.13 22.48 18.95
C ARG A 118 19.67 21.81 17.68
N ARG A 119 20.55 21.07 17.00
CA ARG A 119 20.18 20.31 15.80
C ARG A 119 19.15 19.23 16.09
N ALA A 120 19.32 18.50 17.19
CA ALA A 120 18.37 17.50 17.66
C ALA A 120 17.00 18.13 17.98
N THR A 121 17.01 19.30 18.63
CA THR A 121 15.79 20.08 18.94
C THR A 121 15.09 20.55 17.66
N ALA A 122 15.82 21.17 16.73
CA ALA A 122 15.28 21.61 15.44
C ALA A 122 14.71 20.43 14.63
N ARG A 123 15.38 19.26 14.67
CA ARG A 123 14.90 18.03 14.05
C ARG A 123 13.59 17.55 14.65
N ALA A 124 13.50 17.54 15.99
CA ALA A 124 12.29 17.16 16.69
C ALA A 124 11.12 18.11 16.37
N LEU A 125 11.37 19.42 16.35
CA LEU A 125 10.36 20.42 16.02
C LEU A 125 9.93 20.37 14.55
N MET A 126 10.83 20.11 13.60
CA MET A 126 10.46 19.88 12.20
C MET A 126 9.53 18.67 12.05
N ARG A 127 9.79 17.58 12.79
CA ARG A 127 8.92 16.39 12.79
C ARG A 127 7.56 16.65 13.42
N ARG A 128 7.54 17.37 14.55
CA ARG A 128 6.28 17.83 15.19
C ARG A 128 5.49 18.76 14.27
N PHE A 129 6.16 19.70 13.61
CA PHE A 129 5.55 20.54 12.60
C PHE A 129 4.97 19.71 11.45
N GLY A 130 5.66 18.65 11.07
CA GLY A 130 5.13 17.69 10.11
C GLY A 130 3.81 17.03 10.51
N ARG A 131 3.75 16.58 11.77
CA ARG A 131 2.53 16.04 12.37
C ARG A 131 1.41 17.07 12.39
N LEU A 132 1.72 18.33 12.67
CA LEU A 132 0.75 19.43 12.57
C LEU A 132 0.16 19.54 11.16
N MET A 133 1.00 19.55 10.12
CA MET A 133 0.54 19.65 8.74
C MET A 133 -0.39 18.48 8.36
N THR A 134 0.01 17.25 8.67
CA THR A 134 -0.82 16.05 8.41
C THR A 134 -2.12 16.09 9.21
N HIS A 135 -2.07 16.54 10.46
CA HIS A 135 -3.25 16.67 11.31
C HIS A 135 -4.24 17.69 10.74
N VAL A 136 -3.77 18.88 10.38
CA VAL A 136 -4.61 19.94 9.81
C VAL A 136 -5.23 19.48 8.48
N ALA A 137 -4.45 18.85 7.60
CA ALA A 137 -4.95 18.31 6.32
C ALA A 137 -6.07 17.25 6.49
N SER A 138 -6.14 16.58 7.65
CA SER A 138 -7.23 15.66 7.97
C SER A 138 -8.47 16.33 8.57
N LEU A 139 -8.33 17.55 9.10
CA LEU A 139 -9.36 18.27 9.85
C LEU A 139 -10.07 19.36 9.05
N VAL A 140 -9.48 19.84 7.95
CA VAL A 140 -10.16 20.75 7.02
C VAL A 140 -11.50 20.16 6.53
N ASP A 141 -12.34 21.02 5.96
CA ASP A 141 -13.65 20.65 5.42
C ASP A 141 -13.56 19.42 4.52
N GLU A 142 -14.62 18.62 4.47
CA GLU A 142 -14.63 17.30 3.83
C GLU A 142 -14.12 17.33 2.38
N GLU A 143 -14.40 18.40 1.65
CA GLU A 143 -13.95 18.63 0.27
C GLU A 143 -12.44 18.97 0.13
N HIS A 144 -11.81 19.43 1.22
CA HIS A 144 -10.42 19.84 1.28
C HIS A 144 -9.49 18.79 1.93
N ARG A 145 -10.05 17.70 2.45
CA ARG A 145 -9.25 16.65 3.11
C ARG A 145 -8.34 15.95 2.10
N GLY A 146 -7.11 15.70 2.52
CA GLY A 146 -6.17 14.94 1.73
C GLY A 146 -4.93 14.52 2.52
N HIS A 147 -4.00 13.89 1.81
CA HIS A 147 -2.75 13.43 2.40
C HIS A 147 -1.62 14.43 2.13
N VAL A 148 -0.84 14.72 3.16
CA VAL A 148 0.39 15.50 3.06
C VAL A 148 1.55 14.53 3.25
N ASP A 149 2.45 14.49 2.27
CA ASP A 149 3.62 13.61 2.30
C ASP A 149 4.48 13.93 3.52
N SER A 150 4.82 12.90 4.31
CA SER A 150 5.59 13.05 5.53
C SER A 150 7.08 13.19 5.24
N VAL A 151 7.49 14.36 4.74
CA VAL A 151 8.92 14.65 4.54
C VAL A 151 9.30 15.98 5.16
N PHE A 152 9.48 15.96 6.48
CA PHE A 152 9.87 17.11 7.28
C PHE A 152 11.31 16.94 7.78
N ASP A 153 12.25 17.05 6.82
CA ASP A 153 13.70 16.98 7.02
C ASP A 153 14.29 18.39 7.06
N LEU A 154 15.26 18.66 7.93
CA LEU A 154 15.97 19.94 8.02
C LEU A 154 16.70 20.31 6.72
N ALA A 155 17.19 19.33 5.97
CA ALA A 155 17.95 19.54 4.73
C ALA A 155 17.10 19.35 3.45
N ARG A 156 15.77 19.45 3.58
CA ARG A 156 14.88 19.37 2.41
C ARG A 156 15.14 20.53 1.47
N VAL A 157 15.07 20.22 0.18
CA VAL A 157 15.14 21.20 -0.90
C VAL A 157 13.75 21.46 -1.45
N LEU A 158 13.44 22.72 -1.72
CA LEU A 158 12.19 23.18 -2.32
C LEU A 158 12.44 23.66 -3.74
N ARG A 159 11.36 23.78 -4.53
CA ARG A 159 11.45 24.23 -5.91
C ARG A 159 11.93 25.68 -5.94
N LEU A 160 12.89 26.01 -6.79
CA LEU A 160 13.31 27.40 -6.94
C LEU A 160 12.25 28.20 -7.71
N PRO A 161 11.65 29.25 -7.12
CA PRO A 161 10.67 30.09 -7.83
C PRO A 161 11.25 30.75 -9.07
N GLY A 162 10.40 30.99 -10.08
CA GLY A 162 10.82 31.59 -11.36
C GLY A 162 11.55 30.62 -12.29
N THR A 163 11.52 29.32 -11.98
CA THR A 163 12.02 28.24 -12.84
C THR A 163 10.88 27.42 -13.44
N VAL A 164 11.18 26.32 -14.13
CA VAL A 164 10.18 25.45 -14.77
C VAL A 164 10.29 24.04 -14.21
N ASN A 165 9.15 23.52 -13.74
CA ASN A 165 8.99 22.13 -13.34
C ASN A 165 8.82 21.26 -14.59
N ARG A 166 9.77 20.34 -14.82
CA ARG A 166 9.85 19.48 -16.01
C ARG A 166 9.59 18.01 -15.69
N LYS A 167 8.94 17.74 -14.55
CA LYS A 167 8.59 16.38 -14.12
C LYS A 167 7.76 15.64 -15.17
N ASP A 168 6.87 16.35 -15.84
CA ASP A 168 6.24 15.93 -17.09
C ASP A 168 6.92 16.68 -18.26
N PRO A 169 7.70 15.98 -19.12
CA PRO A 169 8.37 16.62 -20.25
C PRO A 169 7.41 17.20 -21.29
N ASP A 170 6.20 16.67 -21.38
CA ASP A 170 5.19 17.08 -22.37
C ASP A 170 4.40 18.30 -21.88
N VAL A 171 4.34 18.51 -20.56
CA VAL A 171 3.61 19.61 -19.92
C VAL A 171 4.46 20.31 -18.86
N PRO A 172 5.50 21.08 -19.27
CA PRO A 172 6.32 21.83 -18.32
C PRO A 172 5.51 22.96 -17.67
N VAL A 173 5.56 23.05 -16.34
CA VAL A 173 4.78 24.03 -15.58
C VAL A 173 5.70 25.09 -14.97
N PRO A 174 5.48 26.39 -15.21
CA PRO A 174 6.20 27.46 -14.53
C PRO A 174 6.03 27.40 -13.01
N THR A 175 7.08 27.77 -12.29
CA THR A 175 7.08 27.83 -10.84
C THR A 175 7.08 29.29 -10.39
N GLY A 176 6.37 29.58 -9.30
CA GLY A 176 6.15 30.94 -8.81
C GLY A 176 6.39 31.05 -7.31
N ALA A 177 6.31 32.28 -6.81
CA ALA A 177 6.26 32.52 -5.37
C ALA A 177 5.42 33.75 -5.07
N ARG A 178 4.71 33.67 -3.95
CA ARG A 178 4.03 34.79 -3.30
C ARG A 178 4.61 35.00 -1.91
N PHE A 179 4.51 36.23 -1.42
CA PHE A 179 5.03 36.65 -0.13
C PHE A 179 3.87 37.21 0.70
N PRO A 180 3.17 36.36 1.47
CA PRO A 180 2.01 36.79 2.27
C PRO A 180 2.34 37.87 3.31
N GLY A 181 3.61 37.99 3.71
CA GLY A 181 4.07 39.02 4.64
C GLY A 181 4.06 38.61 6.11
N GLY A 182 4.09 37.30 6.39
CA GLY A 182 4.17 36.77 7.75
C GLY A 182 5.42 37.19 8.51
N GLY A 183 5.33 37.18 9.84
CA GLY A 183 6.45 37.45 10.74
C GLY A 183 7.42 36.27 10.87
N LEU A 184 8.43 36.45 11.74
CA LEU A 184 9.36 35.41 12.11
C LEU A 184 8.90 34.74 13.41
N LEU A 185 9.14 33.44 13.52
CA LEU A 185 8.88 32.64 14.71
C LEU A 185 10.20 32.41 15.47
N SER A 186 10.17 32.57 16.79
CA SER A 186 11.19 31.99 17.66
C SER A 186 10.99 30.47 17.77
N VAL A 187 12.05 29.76 18.18
CA VAL A 187 12.01 28.33 18.48
C VAL A 187 10.99 28.04 19.58
N ALA A 188 10.89 28.91 20.59
CA ALA A 188 9.94 28.78 21.69
C ALA A 188 8.49 28.96 21.23
N GLU A 189 8.19 29.96 20.39
CA GLU A 189 6.83 30.17 19.86
C GLU A 189 6.35 28.98 19.02
N LEU A 190 7.23 28.43 18.19
CA LEU A 190 6.91 27.23 17.43
C LEU A 190 6.65 26.02 18.34
N ASP A 191 7.50 25.80 19.35
CA ASP A 191 7.32 24.71 20.32
C ASP A 191 5.99 24.87 21.08
N ASP A 192 5.71 26.05 21.60
CA ASP A 192 4.49 26.37 22.35
C ASP A 192 3.23 26.19 21.49
N ALA A 193 3.25 26.63 20.22
CA ALA A 193 2.12 26.43 19.31
C ALA A 193 1.86 24.93 19.05
N LEU A 194 2.91 24.14 18.83
CA LEU A 194 2.80 22.69 18.64
C LEU A 194 2.29 22.00 19.90
N LEU A 195 2.78 22.39 21.07
CA LEU A 195 2.35 21.85 22.36
C LEU A 195 0.89 22.19 22.66
N ALA A 196 0.45 23.42 22.34
CA ALA A 196 -0.95 23.86 22.51
C ALA A 196 -1.92 23.02 21.68
N CYS A 197 -1.49 22.52 20.52
CA CYS A 197 -2.24 21.57 19.70
C CYS A 197 -2.14 20.11 20.15
N GLY A 198 -1.44 19.84 21.26
CA GLY A 198 -1.23 18.48 21.77
C GLY A 198 -0.18 17.67 21.01
N ILE A 199 0.63 18.33 20.16
CA ILE A 199 1.67 17.70 19.35
C ILE A 199 2.98 17.67 20.16
N ALA A 200 3.05 16.69 21.05
CA ALA A 200 4.20 16.48 21.91
C ALA A 200 5.40 15.91 21.13
N GLU A 201 6.59 16.08 21.69
CA GLU A 201 7.79 15.36 21.28
C GLU A 201 7.64 13.86 21.61
N LEU A 202 8.01 13.01 20.66
CA LEU A 202 7.94 11.55 20.76
C LEU A 202 9.35 10.96 20.86
N PRO A 203 9.50 9.76 21.49
CA PRO A 203 10.77 9.06 21.49
C PRO A 203 11.34 8.89 20.08
N GLY A 204 12.59 9.31 19.90
CA GLY A 204 13.30 9.25 18.65
C GLY A 204 13.08 10.43 17.71
N ASP A 205 12.25 11.41 18.04
CA ASP A 205 12.12 12.67 17.27
C ASP A 205 13.45 13.42 17.12
N ARG A 206 14.30 13.30 18.14
CA ARG A 206 15.65 13.86 18.15
C ARG A 206 16.65 13.05 17.31
N ASP A 207 16.36 11.79 17.02
CA ASP A 207 17.31 10.89 16.36
C ASP A 207 17.54 11.31 14.91
N ASP A 208 18.76 11.17 14.41
CA ASP A 208 19.04 11.27 12.98
C ASP A 208 18.29 10.16 12.24
N PRO A 209 17.41 10.47 11.26
CA PRO A 209 16.67 9.43 10.55
C PRO A 209 17.60 8.49 9.75
N GLY A 210 18.85 8.89 9.49
CA GLY A 210 19.73 8.19 8.56
C GLY A 210 19.33 8.45 7.10
N GLU A 211 20.13 7.93 6.17
CA GLU A 211 19.85 8.06 4.74
C GLU A 211 18.58 7.27 4.37
N VAL A 212 17.64 7.92 3.65
CA VAL A 212 16.47 7.23 3.09
C VAL A 212 16.94 6.20 2.08
N ARG A 213 16.80 4.92 2.43
CA ARG A 213 17.23 3.78 1.59
C ARG A 213 16.15 3.34 0.61
N SER A 214 14.88 3.54 0.96
CA SER A 214 13.73 3.18 0.12
C SER A 214 12.59 4.17 0.33
N LYS A 215 12.18 4.87 -0.73
CA LYS A 215 11.16 5.91 -0.64
C LYS A 215 9.76 5.29 -0.46
N PRO A 216 8.95 5.76 0.49
CA PRO A 216 7.63 5.19 0.72
C PRO A 216 6.66 5.22 -0.46
N GLY A 217 6.74 6.25 -1.30
CA GLY A 217 5.93 6.34 -2.53
C GLY A 217 6.29 5.30 -3.60
N ASP A 218 7.44 4.63 -3.48
CA ASP A 218 7.89 3.60 -4.42
C ASP A 218 7.53 2.18 -3.92
N TRP A 219 6.90 2.05 -2.75
CA TRP A 219 6.55 0.74 -2.19
C TRP A 219 5.32 0.17 -2.89
N PRO A 220 5.40 -1.06 -3.42
CA PRO A 220 4.28 -1.63 -4.15
C PRO A 220 3.22 -2.19 -3.20
N TRP A 221 1.96 -1.89 -3.48
CA TRP A 221 0.85 -2.65 -2.92
C TRP A 221 0.83 -4.07 -3.51
N SER A 222 0.66 -5.05 -2.65
CA SER A 222 0.42 -6.43 -3.02
C SER A 222 -0.95 -6.59 -3.66
N LYS A 223 -1.07 -7.47 -4.65
CA LYS A 223 -2.36 -7.84 -5.25
C LYS A 223 -3.11 -8.91 -4.47
N LYS A 224 -2.43 -9.60 -3.56
CA LYS A 224 -3.00 -10.70 -2.76
C LYS A 224 -2.73 -10.45 -1.29
N ALA A 225 -3.72 -10.72 -0.44
CA ALA A 225 -3.55 -10.66 1.00
C ALA A 225 -2.49 -11.67 1.46
N CYS A 226 -1.45 -11.20 2.14
CA CYS A 226 -0.43 -12.06 2.71
C CYS A 226 -0.97 -12.74 3.98
N PRO A 227 -1.02 -14.09 4.06
CA PRO A 227 -1.52 -14.79 5.24
C PRO A 227 -0.73 -14.48 6.52
N TYR A 228 0.58 -14.25 6.39
CA TYR A 228 1.42 -13.82 7.50
C TYR A 228 0.95 -12.46 8.04
N VAL A 229 0.77 -11.46 7.17
CA VAL A 229 0.33 -10.13 7.60
C VAL A 229 -1.08 -10.17 8.19
N HIS A 230 -1.98 -10.95 7.61
CA HIS A 230 -3.31 -11.16 8.19
C HIS A 230 -3.24 -11.69 9.63
N ALA A 231 -2.41 -12.71 9.88
CA ALA A 231 -2.21 -13.26 11.22
C ALA A 231 -1.58 -12.25 12.19
N VAL A 232 -0.65 -11.41 11.72
CA VAL A 232 -0.05 -10.35 12.56
C VAL A 232 -1.09 -9.28 12.91
N VAL A 233 -1.85 -8.79 11.93
CA VAL A 233 -2.91 -7.79 12.13
C VAL A 233 -3.98 -8.32 13.10
N GLU A 234 -4.43 -9.57 12.91
CA GLU A 234 -5.38 -10.21 13.83
C GLU A 234 -4.81 -10.34 15.25
N GLY A 235 -3.51 -10.64 15.37
CA GLY A 235 -2.80 -10.70 16.63
C GLY A 235 -2.86 -9.39 17.44
N TRP A 236 -2.79 -8.24 16.77
CA TRP A 236 -2.82 -6.91 17.40
C TRP A 236 -4.09 -6.65 18.22
N CYS A 237 -5.24 -7.26 17.87
CA CYS A 237 -6.47 -7.17 18.65
C CYS A 237 -6.30 -7.64 20.10
N THR A 238 -5.42 -8.62 20.31
CA THR A 238 -5.18 -9.23 21.62
C THR A 238 -3.81 -8.91 22.20
N ASP A 239 -2.99 -8.18 21.44
CA ASP A 239 -1.59 -7.95 21.75
C ASP A 239 -1.47 -7.13 23.03
N LYS A 240 -0.57 -7.56 23.91
CA LYS A 240 -0.49 -7.05 25.26
C LYS A 240 0.42 -5.82 25.28
N ALA A 241 -0.17 -4.64 25.22
CA ALA A 241 0.44 -3.47 25.84
C ALA A 241 0.35 -3.66 27.37
N ASP A 242 1.24 -4.49 27.93
CA ASP A 242 1.20 -4.94 29.33
C ASP A 242 1.36 -3.79 30.34
N ASP A 243 1.81 -2.63 29.87
CA ASP A 243 2.00 -1.41 30.66
C ASP A 243 1.30 -0.22 29.96
N PRO A 244 0.28 0.41 30.58
CA PRO A 244 -0.36 1.61 30.05
C PRO A 244 0.60 2.77 29.79
N SER A 245 1.78 2.81 30.44
CA SER A 245 2.82 3.82 30.18
C SER A 245 3.57 3.58 28.87
N GLN A 246 3.56 2.35 28.35
CA GLN A 246 4.25 1.96 27.11
C GLN A 246 3.32 1.86 25.89
N ARG A 247 2.04 2.20 26.05
CA ARG A 247 1.03 2.17 24.96
C ARG A 247 1.46 2.91 23.69
N HIS A 248 2.11 4.06 23.87
CA HIS A 248 2.59 4.88 22.75
C HIS A 248 3.79 4.19 22.06
N GLN A 249 4.75 3.68 22.85
CA GLN A 249 5.88 2.91 22.31
C GLN A 249 5.41 1.66 21.56
N TRP A 250 4.37 0.99 22.06
CA TRP A 250 3.74 -0.13 21.36
C TRP A 250 3.14 0.31 20.02
N LEU A 251 2.32 1.36 19.99
CA LEU A 251 1.70 1.88 18.77
C LEU A 251 2.75 2.26 17.72
N VAL A 252 3.80 2.95 18.15
CA VAL A 252 4.94 3.36 17.33
C VAL A 252 5.67 2.14 16.76
N GLY A 253 5.96 1.13 17.59
CA GLY A 253 6.59 -0.12 17.14
C GLY A 253 5.74 -0.88 16.12
N GLN A 254 4.44 -1.03 16.35
CA GLN A 254 3.57 -1.70 15.38
C GLN A 254 3.38 -0.90 14.09
N SER A 255 3.44 0.43 14.17
CA SER A 255 3.39 1.29 12.98
C SER A 255 4.63 1.13 12.10
N VAL A 256 5.83 1.01 12.68
CA VAL A 256 7.04 0.64 11.93
C VAL A 256 6.88 -0.72 11.29
N ARG A 257 6.38 -1.69 12.06
CA ARG A 257 6.20 -3.05 11.57
C ARG A 257 5.23 -3.11 10.40
N LEU A 258 4.12 -2.37 10.46
CA LEU A 258 3.16 -2.23 9.36
C LEU A 258 3.81 -1.59 8.12
N ALA A 259 4.57 -0.51 8.29
CA ALA A 259 5.28 0.13 7.20
C ALA A 259 6.37 -0.76 6.57
N CYS A 260 7.08 -1.54 7.40
CA CYS A 260 8.03 -2.55 6.94
C CYS A 260 7.33 -3.63 6.10
N MET A 261 6.14 -4.11 6.50
CA MET A 261 5.35 -5.05 5.69
C MET A 261 4.94 -4.47 4.34
N HIS A 262 4.65 -3.16 4.28
CA HIS A 262 4.33 -2.49 3.02
C HIS A 262 5.56 -2.45 2.12
N ARG A 263 6.69 -1.96 2.63
CA ARG A 263 7.98 -1.96 1.92
C ARG A 263 8.39 -3.37 1.45
N TRP A 264 8.03 -4.41 2.19
CA TRP A 264 8.35 -5.80 1.89
C TRP A 264 7.40 -6.48 0.88
N GLY A 265 6.42 -5.74 0.35
CA GLY A 265 5.46 -6.20 -0.67
C GLY A 265 4.33 -7.07 -0.12
N CYS A 266 4.10 -7.05 1.19
CA CYS A 266 3.19 -7.98 1.86
C CYS A 266 1.77 -7.44 2.08
N LEU A 267 1.53 -6.14 1.87
CA LEU A 267 0.25 -5.49 2.16
C LEU A 267 -0.55 -5.18 0.90
N THR A 268 -1.85 -5.50 0.90
CA THR A 268 -2.83 -4.85 0.01
C THR A 268 -3.32 -3.55 0.68
N GLU A 269 -3.96 -2.66 -0.08
CA GLU A 269 -4.54 -1.42 0.46
C GLU A 269 -5.61 -1.71 1.52
N GLU A 270 -6.44 -2.74 1.30
CA GLU A 270 -7.49 -3.15 2.22
C GLU A 270 -6.91 -3.69 3.53
N LEU A 271 -5.89 -4.55 3.44
CA LEU A 271 -5.25 -5.13 4.62
C LEU A 271 -4.47 -4.07 5.42
N HIS A 272 -3.90 -3.08 4.75
CA HIS A 272 -3.30 -1.92 5.42
C HIS A 272 -4.35 -1.10 6.17
N THR A 273 -5.48 -0.81 5.53
CA THR A 273 -6.61 -0.09 6.16
C THR A 273 -7.13 -0.85 7.39
N GLN A 274 -7.28 -2.17 7.28
CA GLN A 274 -7.66 -3.03 8.40
C GLN A 274 -6.62 -3.01 9.52
N GLY A 275 -5.33 -3.04 9.19
CA GLY A 275 -4.23 -2.91 10.14
C GLY A 275 -4.29 -1.60 10.92
N VAL A 276 -4.44 -0.47 10.23
CA VAL A 276 -4.58 0.86 10.83
C VAL A 276 -5.77 0.92 11.78
N GLN A 277 -6.94 0.43 11.35
CA GLN A 277 -8.13 0.41 12.19
C GLN A 277 -7.94 -0.46 13.44
N THR A 278 -7.24 -1.59 13.30
CA THR A 278 -6.95 -2.49 14.42
C THR A 278 -6.04 -1.83 15.45
N LEU A 279 -4.97 -1.15 15.00
CA LEU A 279 -4.09 -0.38 15.88
C LEU A 279 -4.84 0.75 16.59
N ALA A 280 -5.68 1.49 15.87
CA ALA A 280 -6.49 2.57 16.44
C ALA A 280 -7.47 2.06 17.52
N ASN A 281 -8.21 0.99 17.23
CA ASN A 281 -9.13 0.36 18.17
C ASN A 281 -8.39 -0.14 19.41
N ARG A 282 -7.26 -0.81 19.21
CA ARG A 282 -6.47 -1.34 20.32
C ARG A 282 -5.89 -0.24 21.19
N MET A 283 -5.35 0.81 20.58
CA MET A 283 -4.85 1.98 21.32
C MET A 283 -5.95 2.63 22.17
N ALA A 284 -7.16 2.79 21.60
CA ALA A 284 -8.31 3.30 22.33
C ALA A 284 -8.70 2.40 23.52
N GLU A 285 -8.70 1.08 23.33
CA GLU A 285 -8.93 0.13 24.42
C GLU A 285 -7.88 0.25 25.54
N VAL A 286 -6.59 0.36 25.19
CA VAL A 286 -5.50 0.48 26.16
C VAL A 286 -5.55 1.82 26.89
N CYS A 287 -5.88 2.92 26.20
CA CYS A 287 -6.07 4.23 26.84
C CYS A 287 -7.26 4.27 27.82
N ASN A 288 -8.23 3.37 27.65
CA ASN A 288 -9.34 3.17 28.56
C ASN A 288 -8.99 2.24 29.74
N ARG A 289 -7.79 1.66 29.78
CA ARG A 289 -7.28 0.82 30.89
C ARG A 289 -6.28 1.63 31.72
N GLY A 290 -6.59 1.89 32.99
CA GLY A 290 -5.74 2.68 33.90
C GLY A 290 -6.24 4.12 34.04
N GLU A 291 -5.33 5.11 33.95
CA GLU A 291 -5.71 6.52 33.93
C GLU A 291 -6.34 6.87 32.57
N VAL A 292 -7.66 7.05 32.60
CA VAL A 292 -8.48 7.22 31.39
C VAL A 292 -8.08 8.49 30.65
N ARG A 293 -7.61 8.33 29.42
CA ARG A 293 -7.30 9.40 28.48
C ARG A 293 -7.97 9.09 27.14
N LYS A 294 -8.43 10.12 26.43
CA LYS A 294 -8.81 9.97 25.02
C LYS A 294 -7.55 9.95 24.16
N VAL A 295 -7.52 9.07 23.16
CA VAL A 295 -6.52 9.15 22.08
C VAL A 295 -6.60 10.55 21.48
N GLN A 296 -5.45 11.23 21.38
CA GLN A 296 -5.46 12.60 20.88
C GLN A 296 -5.74 12.59 19.38
N PRO A 297 -6.42 13.63 18.85
CA PRO A 297 -6.53 13.83 17.42
C PRO A 297 -5.12 13.81 16.78
N GLY A 298 -4.91 12.99 15.76
CA GLY A 298 -3.60 12.85 15.09
C GLY A 298 -2.68 11.75 15.63
N GLU A 299 -2.82 11.30 16.89
CA GLU A 299 -1.88 10.36 17.53
C GLU A 299 -1.66 9.04 16.75
N ILE A 300 -2.70 8.56 16.05
CA ILE A 300 -2.59 7.38 15.17
C ILE A 300 -1.87 7.72 13.86
N ALA A 301 -2.25 8.82 13.21
CA ALA A 301 -1.64 9.26 11.96
C ALA A 301 -0.15 9.55 12.14
N ASP A 302 0.21 10.12 13.29
CA ASP A 302 1.57 10.44 13.70
C ASP A 302 2.43 9.18 13.83
N ALA A 303 1.91 8.16 14.52
CA ALA A 303 2.61 6.89 14.67
C ALA A 303 2.81 6.20 13.31
N LEU A 304 1.81 6.24 12.42
CA LEU A 304 1.90 5.68 11.07
C LEU A 304 2.93 6.41 10.22
N SER A 305 2.92 7.74 10.25
CA SER A 305 3.89 8.58 9.56
C SER A 305 5.31 8.31 10.07
N TRP A 306 5.49 8.23 11.39
CA TRP A 306 6.78 7.86 11.99
C TRP A 306 7.21 6.45 11.57
N GLY A 307 6.29 5.51 11.57
CA GLY A 307 6.50 4.13 11.13
C GLY A 307 7.04 4.07 9.69
N GLN A 308 6.41 4.83 8.79
CA GLN A 308 6.79 4.94 7.39
C GLN A 308 8.18 5.58 7.22
N ALA A 309 8.45 6.69 7.92
CA ALA A 309 9.75 7.34 7.89
C ALA A 309 10.87 6.40 8.37
N HIS A 310 10.66 5.69 9.49
CA HIS A 310 11.65 4.79 10.05
C HIS A 310 11.85 3.53 9.18
N ALA A 311 10.77 2.98 8.61
CA ALA A 311 10.88 1.90 7.64
C ALA A 311 11.61 2.32 6.36
N SER A 312 11.59 3.60 5.99
CA SER A 312 12.29 4.11 4.79
C SER A 312 13.81 4.14 4.90
N THR A 313 14.36 4.18 6.13
CA THR A 313 15.80 4.32 6.38
C THR A 313 16.49 3.01 6.78
N LYS A 314 15.70 1.99 7.12
CA LYS A 314 16.17 0.62 7.43
C LYS A 314 16.86 -0.06 6.24
N THR A 315 17.88 -0.88 6.48
CA THR A 315 18.39 -1.83 5.46
C THR A 315 17.38 -2.94 5.19
N ASP A 316 17.55 -3.68 4.09
CA ASP A 316 16.68 -4.84 3.81
C ASP A 316 16.83 -5.93 4.90
N GLU A 317 18.02 -6.10 5.50
CA GLU A 317 18.20 -7.02 6.65
C GLU A 317 17.46 -6.55 7.91
N GLU A 318 17.40 -5.23 8.13
CA GLU A 318 16.66 -4.65 9.25
C GLU A 318 15.15 -4.81 9.07
N VAL A 319 14.64 -4.58 7.84
CA VAL A 319 13.24 -4.82 7.51
C VAL A 319 12.89 -6.29 7.66
N ALA A 320 13.73 -7.20 7.18
CA ALA A 320 13.54 -8.65 7.33
C ALA A 320 13.41 -9.06 8.80
N ARG A 321 14.23 -8.49 9.69
CA ARG A 321 14.11 -8.72 11.14
C ARG A 321 12.82 -8.16 11.72
N GLU A 322 12.41 -6.97 11.31
CA GLU A 322 11.17 -6.31 11.76
C GLU A 322 9.92 -7.13 11.40
N VAL A 323 9.92 -7.73 10.20
CA VAL A 323 8.84 -8.63 9.76
C VAL A 323 9.04 -10.07 10.23
N GLY A 324 9.88 -10.32 11.24
CA GLY A 324 10.03 -11.63 11.87
C GLY A 324 10.66 -12.70 10.97
N GLY A 325 11.50 -12.30 10.02
CA GLY A 325 12.14 -13.19 9.06
C GLY A 325 11.24 -13.65 7.91
N HIS A 326 10.06 -13.03 7.74
CA HIS A 326 9.17 -13.30 6.62
C HIS A 326 9.84 -12.97 5.28
N ALA A 327 9.63 -13.82 4.27
CA ALA A 327 10.26 -13.66 2.95
C ALA A 327 9.73 -12.42 2.23
N LYS A 328 10.63 -11.72 1.51
CA LYS A 328 10.26 -10.56 0.68
C LYS A 328 9.33 -11.02 -0.42
N HIS A 329 8.19 -10.35 -0.57
CA HIS A 329 7.36 -10.54 -1.73
C HIS A 329 7.94 -9.68 -2.84
N GLU A 330 8.43 -10.30 -3.91
CA GLU A 330 8.71 -9.53 -5.11
C GLU A 330 7.37 -8.96 -5.62
N PRO A 331 7.32 -7.68 -5.99
CA PRO A 331 6.19 -7.19 -6.76
C PRO A 331 6.04 -8.14 -7.95
N LEU A 332 4.84 -8.69 -8.15
CA LEU A 332 4.52 -9.34 -9.42
C LEU A 332 4.85 -8.30 -10.48
N LEU A 333 6.00 -8.48 -11.14
CA LEU A 333 6.51 -7.54 -12.13
C LEU A 333 5.34 -7.17 -13.01
N ALA A 334 5.07 -5.87 -13.15
CA ALA A 334 4.41 -5.41 -14.37
C ALA A 334 5.24 -6.07 -15.48
N GLY A 335 4.62 -6.97 -16.25
CA GLY A 335 5.33 -7.93 -17.10
C GLY A 335 6.45 -7.23 -17.86
N GLU A 336 7.59 -7.91 -18.03
CA GLU A 336 8.81 -7.34 -18.60
C GLU A 336 8.51 -6.35 -19.74
N PRO A 337 9.21 -5.20 -19.79
CA PRO A 337 9.02 -4.24 -20.87
C PRO A 337 9.03 -4.97 -22.20
N ILE A 338 7.95 -4.83 -22.96
CA ILE A 338 7.82 -5.41 -24.30
C ILE A 338 9.05 -4.96 -25.09
N GLU A 339 9.87 -5.91 -25.58
CA GLU A 339 11.01 -5.56 -26.44
C GLU A 339 10.48 -4.68 -27.59
N PRO A 340 11.11 -3.52 -27.87
CA PRO A 340 10.65 -2.64 -28.95
C PRO A 340 10.62 -3.40 -30.28
N GLY A 341 9.42 -3.78 -30.73
CA GLY A 341 9.20 -4.56 -31.96
C GLY A 341 8.48 -5.90 -31.79
N ASP A 342 8.24 -6.39 -30.57
CA ASP A 342 7.45 -7.62 -30.38
C ASP A 342 5.95 -7.38 -30.58
N GLN A 343 5.41 -7.89 -31.69
CA GLN A 343 4.00 -7.77 -32.06
C GLN A 343 3.09 -8.82 -31.41
N ARG A 344 3.64 -9.76 -30.63
CA ARG A 344 2.85 -10.82 -29.99
C ARG A 344 1.99 -10.26 -28.86
N THR A 345 0.78 -10.82 -28.70
CA THR A 345 -0.09 -10.52 -27.55
C THR A 345 0.47 -11.11 -26.26
N PRO A 346 0.05 -10.64 -25.06
CA PRO A 346 0.45 -11.23 -23.78
C PRO A 346 0.17 -12.75 -23.71
N LEU A 347 -0.96 -13.21 -24.26
CA LEU A 347 -1.30 -14.63 -24.34
C LEU A 347 -0.34 -15.39 -25.24
N GLN A 348 0.01 -14.84 -26.41
CA GLN A 348 0.98 -15.47 -27.32
C GLN A 348 2.36 -15.62 -26.67
N ARG A 349 2.83 -14.61 -25.93
CA ARG A 349 4.10 -14.71 -25.18
C ARG A 349 4.06 -15.79 -24.09
N LEU A 350 2.96 -15.88 -23.34
CA LEU A 350 2.78 -16.93 -22.34
C LEU A 350 2.78 -18.32 -22.99
N VAL A 351 2.05 -18.49 -24.10
CA VAL A 351 2.03 -19.74 -24.87
C VAL A 351 3.43 -20.09 -25.38
N ASP A 352 4.15 -19.15 -25.98
CA ASP A 352 5.52 -19.35 -26.45
C ASP A 352 6.46 -19.78 -25.32
N GLN A 353 6.36 -19.14 -24.15
CA GLN A 353 7.17 -19.47 -22.98
C GLN A 353 6.83 -20.87 -22.45
N LEU A 354 5.55 -21.20 -22.29
CA LEU A 354 5.12 -22.53 -21.86
C LEU A 354 5.59 -23.61 -22.84
N GLY A 355 5.60 -23.30 -24.14
CA GLY A 355 6.13 -24.18 -25.19
C GLY A 355 7.62 -24.48 -25.09
N THR A 356 8.39 -23.73 -24.29
CA THR A 356 9.81 -24.04 -24.05
C THR A 356 10.07 -25.13 -23.00
N TRP A 357 9.05 -25.50 -22.20
CA TRP A 357 9.20 -26.45 -21.07
C TRP A 357 8.16 -27.57 -21.08
N ILE A 358 7.10 -27.44 -21.89
CA ILE A 358 6.01 -28.42 -21.98
C ILE A 358 6.06 -29.10 -23.35
N ASP A 359 6.33 -30.41 -23.34
CA ASP A 359 6.38 -31.25 -24.55
C ASP A 359 4.97 -31.63 -25.09
N GLY A 360 3.89 -31.16 -24.45
CA GLY A 360 2.49 -31.44 -24.80
C GLY A 360 1.84 -30.38 -25.70
N SER A 361 0.62 -30.64 -26.18
CA SER A 361 -0.17 -29.59 -26.87
C SER A 361 -0.47 -28.45 -25.90
N LEU A 362 -0.13 -27.22 -26.32
CA LEU A 362 -0.43 -26.01 -25.57
C LEU A 362 -1.90 -25.59 -25.66
N ASP A 363 -2.68 -26.21 -26.57
CA ASP A 363 -4.12 -25.94 -26.70
C ASP A 363 -4.85 -26.21 -25.38
N GLN A 364 -4.40 -27.20 -24.61
CA GLN A 364 -4.96 -27.52 -23.31
C GLN A 364 -4.79 -26.35 -22.31
N PHE A 365 -3.65 -25.65 -22.34
CA PHE A 365 -3.40 -24.48 -21.49
C PHE A 365 -4.26 -23.30 -21.92
N VAL A 366 -4.39 -23.07 -23.22
CA VAL A 366 -5.22 -21.99 -23.76
C VAL A 366 -6.70 -22.22 -23.43
N ILE A 367 -7.21 -23.45 -23.58
CA ILE A 367 -8.59 -23.80 -23.24
C ILE A 367 -8.84 -23.64 -21.74
N MET A 368 -7.90 -24.09 -20.88
CA MET A 368 -8.02 -23.91 -19.43
C MET A 368 -7.98 -22.44 -19.03
N CYS A 369 -7.07 -21.64 -19.59
CA CYS A 369 -7.04 -20.20 -19.38
C CYS A 369 -8.35 -19.52 -19.80
N ALA A 370 -8.92 -19.90 -20.96
CA ALA A 370 -10.21 -19.37 -21.40
C ALA A 370 -11.34 -19.73 -20.43
N ALA A 371 -11.36 -20.96 -19.90
CA ALA A 371 -12.33 -21.38 -18.89
C ALA A 371 -12.20 -20.55 -17.59
N TYR A 372 -10.97 -20.31 -17.10
CA TYR A 372 -10.73 -19.51 -15.90
C TYR A 372 -11.01 -18.02 -16.09
N VAL A 373 -10.67 -17.45 -17.24
CA VAL A 373 -10.99 -16.05 -17.56
C VAL A 373 -12.50 -15.84 -17.62
N SER A 374 -13.24 -16.82 -18.14
CA SER A 374 -14.70 -16.74 -18.19
C SER A 374 -15.33 -16.66 -16.78
N VAL A 375 -14.74 -17.33 -15.78
CA VAL A 375 -15.15 -17.20 -14.37
C VAL A 375 -14.90 -15.79 -13.81
N ALA A 376 -13.82 -15.15 -14.24
CA ALA A 376 -13.45 -13.81 -13.79
C ALA A 376 -14.26 -12.69 -14.49
N ASP A 377 -14.90 -12.98 -15.63
CA ASP A 377 -15.70 -12.04 -16.39
C ASP A 377 -17.16 -12.04 -15.92
N VAL A 378 -17.52 -11.02 -15.13
CA VAL A 378 -18.80 -10.90 -14.42
C VAL A 378 -20.00 -10.74 -15.36
N ASP A 379 -19.77 -10.44 -16.64
CA ASP A 379 -20.80 -10.28 -17.67
C ASP A 379 -20.98 -11.51 -18.57
N SER A 380 -20.21 -12.58 -18.34
CA SER A 380 -20.34 -13.80 -19.12
C SER A 380 -21.53 -14.66 -18.65
N HIS A 381 -22.24 -15.27 -19.59
CA HIS A 381 -23.32 -16.22 -19.32
C HIS A 381 -23.02 -17.49 -20.09
N LEU A 382 -22.23 -18.37 -19.48
CA LEU A 382 -21.85 -19.62 -20.13
C LEU A 382 -22.80 -20.76 -19.78
N ASP A 383 -23.13 -21.56 -20.79
CA ASP A 383 -23.72 -22.86 -20.57
C ASP A 383 -22.69 -23.76 -19.85
N PRO A 384 -23.13 -24.61 -18.91
CA PRO A 384 -22.23 -25.53 -18.24
C PRO A 384 -21.54 -26.44 -19.26
N LEU A 385 -20.22 -26.54 -19.16
CA LEU A 385 -19.37 -27.36 -20.01
C LEU A 385 -18.70 -28.44 -19.16
N TRP A 386 -18.70 -29.68 -19.64
CA TRP A 386 -17.74 -30.69 -19.18
C TRP A 386 -16.53 -30.69 -20.10
N LEU A 387 -15.38 -30.28 -19.57
CA LEU A 387 -14.11 -30.42 -20.26
C LEU A 387 -13.37 -31.64 -19.73
N LEU A 388 -13.01 -32.56 -20.64
CA LEU A 388 -12.16 -33.70 -20.33
C LEU A 388 -10.78 -33.47 -20.96
N GLN A 389 -9.76 -33.33 -20.13
CA GLN A 389 -8.39 -33.19 -20.59
C GLN A 389 -7.69 -34.55 -20.64
N VAL A 390 -7.28 -34.96 -21.85
CA VAL A 390 -6.57 -36.22 -22.10
C VAL A 390 -5.25 -35.91 -22.78
N GLY A 391 -4.16 -36.52 -22.30
CA GLY A 391 -2.84 -36.31 -22.86
C GLY A 391 -1.80 -37.25 -22.23
N ASN A 392 -0.63 -37.32 -22.87
CA ASN A 392 0.45 -38.22 -22.45
C ASN A 392 0.88 -37.98 -20.99
N PRO A 393 1.42 -38.99 -20.29
CA PRO A 393 2.10 -38.78 -19.01
C PRO A 393 3.13 -37.65 -19.12
N ALA A 394 3.27 -36.83 -18.07
CA ALA A 394 4.17 -35.67 -18.02
C ALA A 394 3.93 -34.55 -19.05
N ALA A 395 2.83 -34.56 -19.80
CA ALA A 395 2.52 -33.52 -20.80
C ALA A 395 1.97 -32.20 -20.21
N GLY A 396 2.21 -31.88 -18.94
CA GLY A 396 1.78 -30.62 -18.31
C GLY A 396 0.30 -30.54 -17.90
N LYS A 397 -0.43 -31.66 -17.85
CA LYS A 397 -1.89 -31.65 -17.61
C LYS A 397 -2.26 -31.13 -16.22
N THR A 398 -1.56 -31.61 -15.20
CA THR A 398 -1.79 -31.21 -13.81
C THR A 398 -1.48 -29.73 -13.65
N GLU A 399 -0.39 -29.26 -14.27
CA GLU A 399 0.04 -27.87 -14.27
C GLU A 399 -1.02 -26.96 -14.90
N SER A 400 -1.68 -27.39 -15.99
CA SER A 400 -2.77 -26.62 -16.59
C SER A 400 -4.05 -26.55 -15.74
N LEU A 401 -4.35 -27.60 -14.97
CA LEU A 401 -5.46 -27.58 -14.00
C LEU A 401 -5.11 -26.71 -12.79
N ASP A 402 -3.85 -26.67 -12.39
CA ASP A 402 -3.37 -25.94 -11.23
C ASP A 402 -3.31 -24.41 -11.43
N LEU A 403 -3.39 -23.93 -12.69
CA LEU A 403 -3.39 -22.50 -13.01
C LEU A 403 -4.47 -21.71 -12.25
N GLY A 404 -5.64 -22.33 -12.00
CA GLY A 404 -6.77 -21.69 -11.33
C GLY A 404 -6.79 -21.84 -9.82
N LYS A 405 -5.85 -22.58 -9.21
CA LYS A 405 -5.87 -22.87 -7.77
C LYS A 405 -5.77 -21.56 -6.96
N GLY A 406 -6.75 -21.36 -6.07
CA GLY A 406 -6.82 -20.17 -5.22
C GLY A 406 -7.44 -18.94 -5.88
N MET A 407 -8.00 -19.06 -7.09
CA MET A 407 -8.90 -18.05 -7.66
C MET A 407 -10.28 -18.18 -7.03
N ASP A 408 -10.94 -17.05 -6.76
CA ASP A 408 -12.35 -17.04 -6.34
C ASP A 408 -13.22 -17.69 -7.43
N GLY A 409 -14.19 -18.52 -7.02
CA GLY A 409 -15.05 -19.25 -7.95
C GLY A 409 -14.42 -20.52 -8.56
N VAL A 410 -13.19 -20.89 -8.17
CA VAL A 410 -12.54 -22.14 -8.59
C VAL A 410 -12.43 -23.13 -7.43
N GLU A 411 -13.02 -24.31 -7.59
CA GLU A 411 -12.96 -25.41 -6.61
C GLU A 411 -12.19 -26.59 -7.18
N SER A 412 -11.22 -27.11 -6.43
CA SER A 412 -10.41 -28.27 -6.85
C SER A 412 -10.70 -29.49 -5.99
N LEU A 413 -10.90 -30.63 -6.63
CA LEU A 413 -11.09 -31.92 -6.01
C LEU A 413 -10.01 -32.89 -6.49
N ASP A 414 -9.34 -33.58 -5.56
CA ASP A 414 -8.41 -34.66 -5.90
C ASP A 414 -9.17 -35.95 -6.28
N GLU A 415 -10.34 -36.19 -5.68
CA GLU A 415 -11.23 -37.31 -5.96
C GLU A 415 -12.70 -36.86 -5.93
N VAL A 416 -13.54 -37.45 -6.80
CA VAL A 416 -14.99 -37.18 -6.83
C VAL A 416 -15.76 -38.25 -6.08
N THR A 417 -16.57 -37.81 -5.12
CA THR A 417 -17.61 -38.63 -4.50
C THR A 417 -18.93 -37.86 -4.46
N VAL A 418 -20.06 -38.56 -4.33
CA VAL A 418 -21.39 -37.92 -4.20
C VAL A 418 -21.42 -36.94 -3.01
N ALA A 419 -20.72 -37.26 -1.92
CA ALA A 419 -20.58 -36.37 -0.76
C ALA A 419 -19.59 -35.22 -1.00
N GLY A 420 -18.50 -35.47 -1.72
CA GLY A 420 -17.54 -34.45 -2.15
C GLY A 420 -18.15 -33.39 -3.06
N LEU A 421 -19.18 -33.74 -3.83
CA LEU A 421 -19.94 -32.79 -4.64
C LEU A 421 -20.89 -31.92 -3.80
N LEU A 422 -21.81 -32.54 -3.05
CA LEU A 422 -22.83 -31.83 -2.28
C LEU A 422 -23.04 -32.47 -0.90
N SER A 423 -22.45 -31.84 0.11
CA SER A 423 -22.64 -32.19 1.52
C SER A 423 -22.41 -31.01 2.45
N TRP A 424 -22.98 -31.11 3.65
CA TRP A 424 -22.79 -30.18 4.76
C TRP A 424 -22.32 -30.96 5.99
N ARG A 425 -21.38 -30.39 6.74
CA ARG A 425 -20.90 -30.93 8.02
C ARG A 425 -21.51 -30.14 9.16
N ARG A 426 -21.90 -30.85 10.23
CA ARG A 426 -22.38 -30.24 11.46
C ARG A 426 -21.29 -30.32 12.52
N SER A 427 -20.98 -29.19 13.14
CA SER A 427 -20.13 -29.11 14.34
C SER A 427 -20.90 -28.38 15.43
N GLY A 428 -21.41 -29.13 16.40
CA GLY A 428 -22.32 -28.61 17.43
C GLY A 428 -23.62 -28.06 16.84
N LYS A 429 -23.89 -26.76 17.08
CA LYS A 429 -25.06 -26.06 16.52
C LYS A 429 -24.82 -25.51 15.11
N ASN A 430 -23.57 -25.45 14.66
CA ASN A 430 -23.20 -24.84 13.39
C ASN A 430 -23.16 -25.87 12.25
N VAL A 431 -23.53 -25.42 11.06
CA VAL A 431 -23.59 -26.23 9.83
C VAL A 431 -22.73 -25.51 8.79
N TYR A 432 -21.73 -26.22 8.25
CA TYR A 432 -20.75 -25.67 7.33
C TYR A 432 -20.72 -26.46 6.02
N PRO A 433 -20.52 -25.81 4.86
CA PRO A 433 -20.49 -26.50 3.57
C PRO A 433 -19.24 -27.37 3.48
N ALA A 434 -19.40 -28.62 3.02
CA ALA A 434 -18.30 -29.58 2.93
C ALA A 434 -18.09 -30.12 1.50
N GLY A 435 -19.13 -30.15 0.67
CA GLY A 435 -18.98 -30.44 -0.76
C GLY A 435 -18.63 -29.20 -1.59
N ALA A 436 -17.98 -29.39 -2.73
CA ALA A 436 -17.59 -28.30 -3.64
C ALA A 436 -18.78 -27.40 -4.03
N LEU A 437 -19.91 -27.99 -4.43
CA LEU A 437 -21.11 -27.23 -4.80
C LEU A 437 -21.72 -26.49 -3.61
N ALA A 438 -21.59 -27.03 -2.40
CA ALA A 438 -22.06 -26.36 -1.18
C ALA A 438 -21.19 -25.15 -0.83
N ARG A 439 -19.89 -25.20 -1.12
CA ARG A 439 -18.96 -24.08 -0.89
C ARG A 439 -19.16 -22.96 -1.91
N LEU A 440 -19.50 -23.30 -3.15
CA LEU A 440 -19.87 -22.33 -4.19
C LEU A 440 -21.17 -21.57 -3.89
N GLY A 441 -22.08 -22.14 -3.08
CA GLY A 441 -23.33 -21.50 -2.67
C GLY A 441 -24.49 -21.72 -3.64
N ASP A 442 -25.61 -21.02 -3.39
CA ASP A 442 -26.90 -21.19 -4.09
C ASP A 442 -27.04 -20.38 -5.39
N ASP A 443 -26.13 -19.43 -5.64
CA ASP A 443 -26.07 -18.60 -6.84
C ASP A 443 -24.61 -18.26 -7.19
N PRO A 444 -23.78 -19.27 -7.53
CA PRO A 444 -22.42 -18.99 -7.92
C PRO A 444 -22.45 -18.23 -9.26
N LYS A 445 -21.99 -16.98 -9.24
CA LYS A 445 -21.44 -16.33 -10.43
C LYS A 445 -20.40 -17.28 -11.02
N ASP A 446 -20.34 -17.39 -12.34
CA ASP A 446 -19.64 -18.41 -13.13
C ASP A 446 -18.50 -19.11 -12.36
N ALA A 447 -18.55 -20.44 -12.22
CA ALA A 447 -17.62 -21.20 -11.38
C ALA A 447 -17.00 -22.38 -12.14
N VAL A 448 -15.76 -22.73 -11.80
CA VAL A 448 -15.04 -23.89 -12.36
C VAL A 448 -14.76 -24.90 -11.25
N ILE A 449 -15.12 -26.16 -11.50
CA ILE A 449 -14.75 -27.29 -10.64
C ILE A 449 -13.73 -28.13 -11.40
N THR A 450 -12.50 -28.23 -10.88
CA THR A 450 -11.48 -29.13 -11.41
C THR A 450 -11.40 -30.42 -10.62
N ILE A 451 -11.15 -31.52 -11.33
CA ILE A 451 -11.02 -32.86 -10.77
C ILE A 451 -9.67 -33.42 -11.22
N GLY A 452 -8.74 -33.58 -10.27
CA GLY A 452 -7.35 -33.92 -10.56
C GLY A 452 -7.13 -35.36 -11.01
N ASP A 453 -7.89 -36.32 -10.45
CA ASP A 453 -7.73 -37.73 -10.80
C ASP A 453 -9.06 -38.50 -10.83
N LEU A 454 -9.39 -39.07 -11.99
CA LEU A 454 -10.50 -40.01 -12.18
C LEU A 454 -10.02 -41.47 -12.20
N SER A 455 -8.71 -41.72 -12.20
CA SER A 455 -8.11 -43.04 -12.26
C SER A 455 -8.48 -43.87 -11.03
N THR A 456 -8.55 -43.26 -9.84
CA THR A 456 -9.04 -43.89 -8.62
C THR A 456 -10.50 -44.37 -8.75
N MET A 457 -11.36 -43.59 -9.40
CA MET A 457 -12.73 -43.99 -9.69
C MET A 457 -12.82 -45.12 -10.71
N LEU A 458 -11.95 -45.12 -11.72
CA LEU A 458 -11.96 -46.11 -12.81
C LEU A 458 -11.26 -47.42 -12.45
N ALA A 459 -10.25 -47.38 -11.58
CA ALA A 459 -9.47 -48.55 -11.16
C ALA A 459 -10.18 -49.39 -10.09
N ASP A 460 -11.13 -48.81 -9.35
CA ASP A 460 -11.78 -49.45 -8.19
C ASP A 460 -13.01 -50.31 -8.54
N GLN A 461 -12.99 -50.95 -9.73
CA GLN A 461 -14.01 -51.90 -10.20
C GLN A 461 -14.16 -53.15 -9.30
N GLY A 462 -13.29 -53.32 -8.29
CA GLY A 462 -13.23 -54.49 -7.42
C GLY A 462 -13.65 -54.27 -5.95
N ARG A 463 -13.76 -53.04 -5.43
CA ARG A 463 -14.10 -52.78 -4.01
C ARG A 463 -15.26 -51.81 -3.78
N ARG A 464 -15.61 -50.96 -4.74
CA ARG A 464 -16.88 -50.22 -4.75
C ARG A 464 -17.94 -51.07 -5.42
N SER A 465 -19.15 -51.12 -4.86
CA SER A 465 -20.25 -51.73 -5.59
C SER A 465 -20.46 -50.93 -6.88
N GLY A 466 -20.75 -51.56 -8.02
CA GLY A 466 -20.99 -50.83 -9.28
C GLY A 466 -21.99 -49.67 -9.14
N SER A 467 -22.87 -49.73 -8.13
CA SER A 467 -23.81 -48.68 -7.77
C SER A 467 -23.18 -47.35 -7.33
N ASP A 468 -21.97 -47.33 -6.75
CA ASP A 468 -21.34 -46.09 -6.29
C ASP A 468 -20.83 -45.23 -7.46
N LEU A 469 -20.27 -45.86 -8.49
CA LEU A 469 -19.82 -45.19 -9.71
C LEU A 469 -21.02 -44.61 -10.49
N ASP A 470 -22.09 -45.41 -10.63
CA ASP A 470 -23.33 -44.97 -11.27
C ASP A 470 -23.95 -43.77 -10.54
N ASN A 471 -23.90 -43.76 -9.21
CA ASN A 471 -24.39 -42.65 -8.40
C ASN A 471 -23.58 -41.36 -8.61
N VAL A 472 -22.25 -41.44 -8.77
CA VAL A 472 -21.42 -40.26 -9.06
C VAL A 472 -21.73 -39.71 -10.46
N PHE A 473 -21.81 -40.57 -11.48
CA PHE A 473 -22.17 -40.12 -12.83
C PHE A 473 -23.58 -39.54 -12.89
N ALA A 474 -24.55 -40.14 -12.19
CA ALA A 474 -25.89 -39.59 -12.06
C ALA A 474 -25.89 -38.21 -11.39
N ALA A 475 -25.06 -38.01 -10.35
CA ALA A 475 -24.90 -36.70 -9.72
C ALA A 475 -24.30 -35.66 -10.68
N LEU A 476 -23.19 -35.98 -11.35
CA LEU A 476 -22.55 -35.08 -12.34
C LEU A 476 -23.51 -34.70 -13.48
N ARG A 477 -24.33 -35.66 -13.95
CA ARG A 477 -25.40 -35.42 -14.92
C ARG A 477 -26.41 -34.38 -14.42
N ARG A 478 -26.87 -34.50 -13.17
CA ARG A 478 -27.83 -33.57 -12.56
C ARG A 478 -27.23 -32.17 -12.37
N VAL A 479 -25.95 -32.10 -11.98
CA VAL A 479 -25.21 -30.84 -11.88
C VAL A 479 -25.14 -30.15 -13.25
N TYR A 480 -24.83 -30.89 -14.31
CA TYR A 480 -24.88 -30.37 -15.68
C TYR A 480 -26.27 -29.89 -16.11
N ASP A 481 -27.32 -30.61 -15.69
CA ASP A 481 -28.70 -30.21 -15.93
C ASP A 481 -29.10 -28.93 -15.15
N GLY A 482 -28.23 -28.45 -14.26
CA GLY A 482 -28.33 -27.20 -13.53
C GLY A 482 -29.10 -27.29 -12.22
N HIS A 483 -29.42 -28.50 -11.77
CA HIS A 483 -30.15 -28.72 -10.53
C HIS A 483 -29.79 -30.06 -9.92
N TYR A 484 -29.29 -30.01 -8.69
CA TYR A 484 -28.94 -31.21 -7.95
C TYR A 484 -29.46 -31.14 -6.52
N VAL A 485 -30.30 -32.12 -6.15
CA VAL A 485 -30.84 -32.25 -4.80
C VAL A 485 -30.44 -33.58 -4.22
N ARG A 486 -29.96 -33.54 -2.98
CA ARG A 486 -29.59 -34.71 -2.21
C ARG A 486 -30.08 -34.57 -0.78
N SER A 487 -30.81 -35.56 -0.30
CA SER A 487 -31.16 -35.71 1.11
C SER A 487 -30.04 -36.48 1.82
N VAL A 488 -29.24 -35.77 2.62
CA VAL A 488 -28.21 -36.37 3.48
C VAL A 488 -28.58 -36.11 4.93
N GLY A 489 -29.06 -37.13 5.65
CA GLY A 489 -29.54 -36.97 7.02
C GLY A 489 -30.83 -36.13 7.10
N THR A 490 -30.98 -35.32 8.15
CA THR A 490 -32.21 -34.56 8.47
C THR A 490 -32.41 -33.26 7.69
N LEU A 491 -31.48 -32.87 6.81
CA LEU A 491 -31.59 -31.65 6.01
C LEU A 491 -31.43 -31.96 4.52
N PRO A 492 -32.41 -31.63 3.66
CA PRO A 492 -32.21 -31.69 2.21
C PRO A 492 -31.15 -30.66 1.81
N SER A 493 -30.10 -31.12 1.15
CA SER A 493 -29.11 -30.25 0.50
C SER A 493 -29.53 -30.04 -0.95
N ARG A 494 -29.60 -28.79 -1.39
CA ARG A 494 -29.96 -28.41 -2.75
C ARG A 494 -28.85 -27.54 -3.31
N TRP A 495 -28.62 -27.70 -4.60
CA TRP A 495 -27.81 -26.81 -5.42
C TRP A 495 -28.57 -26.53 -6.72
N SER A 496 -28.48 -25.31 -7.22
CA SER A 496 -28.99 -24.90 -8.52
C SER A 496 -28.03 -23.94 -9.21
N GLY A 497 -27.90 -24.05 -10.52
CA GLY A 497 -27.14 -23.13 -11.37
C GLY A 497 -27.43 -23.41 -12.85
N LYS A 498 -27.88 -22.40 -13.61
CA LYS A 498 -27.95 -22.41 -15.08
C LYS A 498 -28.28 -20.99 -15.57
N GLY A 499 -27.53 -20.48 -16.55
CA GLY A 499 -27.78 -19.17 -17.17
C GLY A 499 -29.24 -19.02 -17.61
N LYS A 500 -29.85 -17.88 -17.31
CA LYS A 500 -31.24 -17.60 -17.70
C LYS A 500 -31.36 -17.67 -19.22
N SER A 501 -32.13 -18.62 -19.75
CA SER A 501 -32.80 -18.38 -21.02
C SER A 501 -33.91 -17.36 -20.76
N SER A 502 -33.65 -16.10 -21.08
CA SER A 502 -34.70 -15.11 -21.26
C SER A 502 -35.48 -15.47 -22.52
N SER A 503 -36.39 -16.44 -22.43
CA SER A 503 -37.51 -16.52 -23.36
C SER A 503 -38.60 -15.56 -22.88
N SER A 504 -38.43 -14.28 -23.22
CA SER A 504 -39.57 -13.40 -23.36
C SER A 504 -40.35 -13.84 -24.59
N ALA A 505 -41.25 -14.81 -24.43
CA ALA A 505 -42.32 -15.04 -25.37
C ALA A 505 -43.42 -14.00 -25.07
N ARG A 506 -43.59 -13.06 -26.00
CA ARG A 506 -44.92 -12.51 -26.30
C ARG A 506 -45.62 -13.45 -27.27
#